data_AF-A0A1G7ANR9-F1
#
_entry.id   AF-A0A1G7ANR9-F1
#
_cell.length_a   1.000
_cell.length_b   1.000
_cell.length_c   1.000
_cell.angle_alpha   90.00
_cell.angle_beta   90.00
_cell.angle_gamma   90.00
#
_symmetry.space_group_name_H-M   'P 1'
#
loop_
_entity.id
_entity.type
_entity.pdbx_description
1 polymer ?
#
loop_
_entity_poly.entity_id
_entity_poly.type
_entity_poly.pdbx_seq_one_letter_code
_entity_poly.pdbx_strand_id
1 'polypeptide(L)'
;MAFIDSIDDEFKIKIEEESQTDLLEVWKYLDNDTVFKLKFWHAKNSLNEELAKEIWLNETRQLNKLKSVTNAEKYLEVIHDSFIDNSGNYCLIYPTDEESKTLDTKLIAIEAKPARIGLFSKSKSHWLSKDKIMSTTSRMLLWKNILRLIEGIEILHGQDIIHRNINTNSVIYKESEEIDDTERLVLSGFEKSLDFNKINKPIFMGEHKDVICTTHQDWSDLGVLILELLGIESDSFQEKLLRNEALAVRLLLEGHSTGHTKLVDKTQLKLLVEQAITDLSEVDNSFSPVFYITTAGFDSEIFGDIRNVIKNYLIDNAVQNYDAQNLTSSDVIDIIKEDITLDPFRIFNDRYRNGFILKGKNFLYRFKKFKHVNFDDWYVSYITAIYDSVPDWLNYAETIEIKGSLIFIPNAFKLMQKNEFSDENSWKLKLIQFKKEQKYTDSELQCLQGLLLSFAIDVARSETEKYLISLDRIEDDQLKEGKGLILDDGLFYYTLEYKKENNDINNKLSDSLSLRQPFDRFKQHFSDPSKLTDKWVIETTTKSRRSTDKKDKLDAEYVGQSPNLDYIFSTKQPLERSISNLSEELVRIYPKDHDGTIAQIERRERIFYFLLNQSSLISSIADPSKK
;
A
#
# COMPACT_ATOMS: atom_id res chain seq x y z
N MET A 1 -37.09 24.59 12.70
CA MET A 1 -37.43 23.24 12.22
C MET A 1 -36.14 22.47 12.24
N ALA A 2 -36.10 21.32 12.92
CA ALA A 2 -34.83 20.60 13.06
C ALA A 2 -34.40 20.07 11.70
N PHE A 3 -33.09 19.91 11.48
CA PHE A 3 -32.57 19.43 10.19
C PHE A 3 -33.17 18.06 9.82
N ILE A 4 -33.26 17.16 10.78
CA ILE A 4 -33.80 15.81 10.58
C ILE A 4 -35.30 15.79 10.25
N ASP A 5 -36.04 16.84 10.61
CA ASP A 5 -37.47 16.98 10.28
C ASP A 5 -37.67 17.37 8.81
N SER A 6 -36.64 17.94 8.16
CA SER A 6 -36.69 18.33 6.75
C SER A 6 -36.48 17.17 5.78
N ILE A 7 -36.03 16.01 6.29
CA ILE A 7 -35.82 14.79 5.53
C ILE A 7 -37.07 13.92 5.66
N ASP A 8 -37.59 13.42 4.54
CA ASP A 8 -38.77 12.55 4.54
C ASP A 8 -38.50 11.26 5.32
N ASP A 9 -39.52 10.77 6.02
CA ASP A 9 -39.41 9.60 6.90
C ASP A 9 -39.00 8.32 6.15
N GLU A 10 -39.23 8.22 4.83
CA GLU A 10 -38.78 7.09 4.01
C GLU A 10 -37.27 7.09 3.76
N PHE A 11 -36.61 8.24 3.90
CA PHE A 11 -35.18 8.40 3.64
C PHE A 11 -34.35 8.56 4.91
N LYS A 12 -34.93 8.33 6.10
CA LYS A 12 -34.18 8.39 7.37
C LYS A 12 -34.55 7.26 8.33
N ILE A 13 -33.55 6.79 9.06
CA ILE A 13 -33.69 5.73 10.05
C ILE A 13 -32.96 6.15 11.32
N LYS A 14 -33.65 6.11 12.46
CA LYS A 14 -33.01 6.32 13.76
C LYS A 14 -32.22 5.07 14.13
N ILE A 15 -30.96 5.24 14.51
CA ILE A 15 -30.14 4.15 15.06
C ILE A 15 -30.36 4.14 16.57
N GLU A 16 -30.86 3.04 17.10
CA GLU A 16 -30.92 2.81 18.55
C GLU A 16 -29.50 2.46 19.05
N GLU A 17 -28.73 3.48 19.43
CA GLU A 17 -27.49 3.31 20.20
C GLU A 17 -27.81 3.51 21.70
N GLU A 18 -27.23 2.68 22.58
CA GLU A 18 -27.21 2.95 24.02
C GLU A 18 -26.33 4.18 24.29
N SER A 19 -26.88 5.37 24.04
CA SER A 19 -26.19 6.60 24.39
C SER A 19 -26.19 6.74 25.92
N GLN A 20 -25.03 7.08 26.49
CA GLN A 20 -24.91 7.35 27.94
C GLN A 20 -25.68 8.61 28.37
N THR A 21 -26.25 9.36 27.43
CA THR A 21 -26.94 10.64 27.66
C THR A 21 -28.17 10.73 26.75
N ASP A 22 -29.36 10.96 27.30
CA ASP A 22 -30.63 11.20 26.56
C ASP A 22 -30.60 12.40 25.57
N LEU A 23 -29.44 13.02 25.37
CA LEU A 23 -29.20 14.21 24.57
C LEU A 23 -28.77 13.90 23.13
N LEU A 24 -28.19 12.73 22.87
CA LEU A 24 -27.66 12.35 21.56
C LEU A 24 -28.61 11.38 20.85
N GLU A 25 -28.97 11.71 19.62
CA GLU A 25 -29.59 10.79 18.68
C GLU A 25 -28.65 10.56 17.51
N VAL A 26 -28.60 9.32 17.03
CA VAL A 26 -27.87 8.97 15.81
C VAL A 26 -28.89 8.54 14.76
N TRP A 27 -28.76 9.12 13.58
CA TRP A 27 -29.63 8.87 12.45
C TRP A 27 -28.81 8.45 11.23
N LYS A 28 -29.37 7.60 10.38
CA LYS A 28 -28.93 7.48 8.98
C LYS A 28 -29.93 8.17 8.09
N TYR A 29 -29.45 8.81 7.03
CA TYR A 29 -30.33 9.35 6.00
C TYR A 29 -29.71 9.25 4.61
N LEU A 30 -30.56 9.23 3.59
CA LEU A 30 -30.18 9.24 2.18
C LEU A 30 -30.34 10.66 1.62
N ASP A 31 -29.29 11.16 0.96
CA ASP A 31 -29.32 12.43 0.21
C ASP A 31 -28.56 12.27 -1.11
N ASN A 32 -29.24 12.51 -2.24
CA ASN A 32 -28.71 12.38 -3.61
C ASN A 32 -27.91 11.07 -3.83
N ASP A 33 -28.55 9.92 -3.55
CA ASP A 33 -27.97 8.57 -3.64
C ASP A 33 -26.76 8.30 -2.72
N THR A 34 -26.46 9.20 -1.79
CA THR A 34 -25.38 9.05 -0.81
C THR A 34 -25.96 8.88 0.59
N VAL A 35 -25.44 7.91 1.33
CA VAL A 35 -25.89 7.63 2.69
C VAL A 35 -25.02 8.35 3.70
N PHE A 36 -25.66 9.02 4.64
CA PHE A 36 -25.01 9.79 5.68
C PHE A 36 -25.42 9.32 7.07
N LYS A 37 -24.48 9.35 8.01
CA LYS A 37 -24.73 9.21 9.44
C LYS A 37 -24.74 10.60 10.06
N LEU A 38 -25.81 10.94 10.76
CA LEU A 38 -25.97 12.18 11.52
C LEU A 38 -25.89 11.86 13.02
N LYS A 39 -24.92 12.47 13.72
CA LYS A 39 -24.99 12.63 15.18
C LYS A 39 -25.68 13.94 15.48
N PHE A 40 -26.74 13.88 16.28
CA PHE A 40 -27.66 14.98 16.54
C PHE A 40 -27.83 15.19 18.04
N TRP A 41 -27.39 16.34 18.57
CA TRP A 41 -27.55 16.67 19.98
C TRP A 41 -28.67 17.69 20.22
N HIS A 42 -29.64 17.34 21.06
CA HIS A 42 -30.75 18.21 21.44
C HIS A 42 -30.28 19.32 22.38
N ALA A 43 -30.56 20.58 22.02
CA ALA A 43 -30.42 21.70 22.93
C ALA A 43 -31.68 21.83 23.81
N LYS A 44 -31.83 20.97 24.84
CA LYS A 44 -32.95 21.04 25.79
C LYS A 44 -32.46 21.27 27.23
N ASN A 45 -32.82 22.44 27.78
CA ASN A 45 -32.43 23.01 29.08
C ASN A 45 -30.96 23.48 29.17
N SER A 46 -30.73 24.60 29.90
CA SER A 46 -29.48 25.39 29.86
C SER A 46 -28.22 24.64 30.28
N LEU A 47 -28.29 23.73 31.25
CA LEU A 47 -27.14 22.93 31.71
C LEU A 47 -26.74 21.85 30.70
N ASN A 48 -27.72 21.24 30.03
CA ASN A 48 -27.46 20.20 29.02
C ASN A 48 -26.97 20.81 27.71
N GLU A 49 -27.41 22.04 27.40
CA GLU A 49 -26.98 22.79 26.23
C GLU A 49 -25.48 23.11 26.28
N GLU A 50 -24.94 23.53 27.43
CA GLU A 50 -23.52 23.83 27.58
C GLU A 50 -22.66 22.57 27.43
N LEU A 51 -23.06 21.46 28.05
CA LEU A 51 -22.38 20.17 27.90
C LEU A 51 -22.41 19.65 26.45
N ALA A 52 -23.59 19.64 25.81
CA ALA A 52 -23.74 19.19 24.42
C ALA A 52 -22.89 20.04 23.47
N LYS A 53 -22.88 21.36 23.67
CA LYS A 53 -22.06 22.30 22.92
C LYS A 53 -20.56 22.02 23.11
N GLU A 54 -20.11 21.77 24.33
CA GLU A 54 -18.70 21.47 24.61
C GLU A 54 -18.26 20.16 23.96
N ILE A 55 -19.07 19.10 24.07
CA ILE A 55 -18.82 17.81 23.42
C ILE A 55 -18.75 18.00 21.90
N TRP A 56 -19.77 18.64 21.31
CA TRP A 56 -19.83 18.88 19.87
C TRP A 56 -18.65 19.75 19.39
N LEU A 57 -18.33 20.83 20.09
CA LEU A 57 -17.17 21.67 19.75
C LEU A 57 -15.85 20.91 19.86
N ASN A 58 -15.71 20.05 20.86
CA ASN A 58 -14.52 19.22 21.02
C ASN A 58 -14.38 18.25 19.84
N GLU A 59 -15.41 17.45 19.58
CA GLU A 59 -15.43 16.46 18.49
C GLU A 59 -15.24 17.13 17.11
N THR A 60 -15.96 18.21 16.84
CA THR A 60 -15.84 19.01 15.59
C THR A 60 -14.41 19.47 15.33
N ARG A 61 -13.72 19.96 16.38
CA ARG A 61 -12.34 20.46 16.23
C ARG A 61 -11.37 19.33 15.90
N GLN A 62 -11.50 18.18 16.55
CA GLN A 62 -10.64 17.02 16.26
C GLN A 62 -10.89 16.49 14.86
N LEU A 63 -12.15 16.32 14.49
CA LEU A 63 -12.53 15.81 13.18
C LEU A 63 -12.12 16.73 12.05
N ASN A 64 -12.22 18.05 12.21
CA ASN A 64 -11.73 19.00 11.20
C ASN A 64 -10.20 18.93 11.04
N LYS A 65 -9.46 18.69 12.13
CA LYS A 65 -8.01 18.44 12.05
C LYS A 65 -7.74 17.18 11.22
N LEU A 66 -8.45 16.10 11.53
CA LEU A 66 -8.31 14.79 10.86
C LEU A 66 -8.78 14.79 9.41
N LYS A 67 -9.78 15.60 9.05
CA LYS A 67 -10.27 15.77 7.66
C LYS A 67 -9.17 16.22 6.71
N SER A 68 -8.19 16.97 7.21
CA SER A 68 -7.04 17.44 6.42
C SER A 68 -5.86 16.46 6.38
N VAL A 69 -5.90 15.37 7.17
CA VAL A 69 -4.80 14.42 7.26
C VAL A 69 -4.93 13.35 6.20
N THR A 70 -3.82 13.10 5.52
CA THR A 70 -3.78 12.13 4.44
C THR A 70 -4.10 10.71 4.91
N ASN A 71 -4.89 9.98 4.12
CA ASN A 71 -5.35 8.61 4.36
C ASN A 71 -6.17 8.43 5.64
N ALA A 72 -6.53 9.51 6.35
CA ALA A 72 -7.35 9.41 7.55
C ALA A 72 -8.66 8.64 7.27
N GLU A 73 -9.34 8.92 6.15
CA GLU A 73 -10.57 8.25 5.71
C GLU A 73 -10.48 6.72 5.57
N LYS A 74 -9.27 6.16 5.39
CA LYS A 74 -9.07 4.71 5.32
C LYS A 74 -9.13 4.07 6.69
N TYR A 75 -8.64 4.75 7.73
CA TYR A 75 -8.41 4.17 9.05
C TYR A 75 -9.31 4.79 10.14
N LEU A 76 -9.84 5.99 9.89
CA LEU A 76 -10.63 6.81 10.79
C LEU A 76 -11.97 7.17 10.13
N GLU A 77 -13.01 7.32 10.94
CA GLU A 77 -14.28 7.91 10.52
C GLU A 77 -14.12 9.44 10.43
N VAL A 78 -14.03 9.96 9.21
CA VAL A 78 -13.83 11.39 8.94
C VAL A 78 -15.16 12.09 8.73
N ILE A 79 -15.27 13.32 9.23
CA ILE A 79 -16.46 14.15 9.10
C ILE A 79 -16.66 14.67 7.66
N HIS A 80 -17.91 14.63 7.19
CA HIS A 80 -18.32 15.35 5.99
C HIS A 80 -18.57 16.83 6.30
N ASP A 81 -19.48 17.10 7.24
CA ASP A 81 -19.87 18.47 7.62
C ASP A 81 -20.32 18.58 9.10
N SER A 82 -20.31 19.80 9.63
CA SER A 82 -20.76 20.16 10.98
C SER A 82 -21.49 21.50 10.98
N PHE A 83 -22.69 21.56 11.56
CA PHE A 83 -23.44 22.82 11.66
C PHE A 83 -24.39 22.84 12.87
N ILE A 84 -24.96 24.02 13.12
CA ILE A 84 -26.06 24.21 14.07
C ILE A 84 -27.34 24.42 13.24
N ASP A 85 -28.38 23.63 13.50
CA ASP A 85 -29.61 23.72 12.74
C ASP A 85 -30.45 24.96 13.12
N ASN A 86 -31.53 25.21 12.37
CA ASN A 86 -32.43 26.34 12.60
C ASN A 86 -33.17 26.30 13.96
N SER A 87 -33.13 25.15 14.65
CA SER A 87 -33.72 24.96 15.97
C SER A 87 -32.66 25.06 17.08
N GLY A 88 -31.39 25.33 16.75
CA GLY A 88 -30.29 25.45 17.72
C GLY A 88 -29.64 24.12 18.12
N ASN A 89 -29.96 23.02 17.44
CA ASN A 89 -29.36 21.71 17.71
C ASN A 89 -28.01 21.57 17.01
N TYR A 90 -27.13 20.75 17.59
CA TYR A 90 -25.78 20.56 17.08
C TYR A 90 -25.71 19.28 16.23
N CYS A 91 -25.18 19.40 15.01
CA CYS A 91 -25.16 18.34 14.01
C CYS A 91 -23.73 17.99 13.58
N LEU A 92 -23.41 16.71 13.46
CA LEU A 92 -22.22 16.20 12.76
C LEU A 92 -22.64 15.15 11.74
N ILE A 93 -22.16 15.30 10.50
CA ILE A 93 -22.48 14.41 9.38
C ILE A 93 -21.23 13.65 8.97
N TYR A 94 -21.39 12.34 8.82
CA TYR A 94 -20.35 11.43 8.35
C TYR A 94 -20.82 10.73 7.08
N PRO A 95 -19.95 10.55 6.08
CA PRO A 95 -20.24 9.65 4.98
C PRO A 95 -20.25 8.21 5.52
N THR A 96 -21.26 7.43 5.18
CA THR A 96 -21.37 6.02 5.59
C THR A 96 -21.95 5.19 4.46
N ASP A 97 -21.93 3.86 4.60
CA ASP A 97 -22.79 2.98 3.82
C ASP A 97 -24.02 2.55 4.66
N GLU A 98 -25.02 1.96 3.99
CA GLU A 98 -26.25 1.49 4.63
C GLU A 98 -25.97 0.44 5.71
N GLU A 99 -24.95 -0.39 5.51
CA GLU A 99 -24.72 -1.61 6.26
C GLU A 99 -23.73 -1.46 7.44
N SER A 100 -22.94 -0.39 7.46
CA SER A 100 -21.95 -0.13 8.52
C SER A 100 -22.61 0.05 9.88
N LYS A 101 -22.00 -0.53 10.90
CA LYS A 101 -22.44 -0.45 12.30
C LYS A 101 -21.25 -0.50 13.24
N THR A 102 -21.46 -0.19 14.52
CA THR A 102 -20.42 -0.38 15.55
C THR A 102 -20.04 -1.86 15.66
N LEU A 103 -18.78 -2.13 15.99
CA LEU A 103 -18.29 -3.51 16.14
C LEU A 103 -19.07 -4.24 17.23
N ASP A 104 -19.47 -3.55 18.29
CA ASP A 104 -20.34 -4.08 19.34
C ASP A 104 -21.67 -4.62 18.78
N THR A 105 -22.42 -3.77 18.07
CA THR A 105 -23.68 -4.14 17.41
C THR A 105 -23.48 -5.33 16.46
N LYS A 106 -22.34 -5.35 15.75
CA LYS A 106 -22.00 -6.47 14.85
C LYS A 106 -21.75 -7.77 15.62
N LEU A 107 -21.04 -7.74 16.73
CA LEU A 107 -20.79 -8.91 17.58
C LEU A 107 -22.11 -9.46 18.14
N ILE A 108 -22.99 -8.58 18.66
CA ILE A 108 -24.33 -8.98 19.11
C ILE A 108 -25.11 -9.65 17.98
N ALA A 109 -25.11 -9.06 16.78
CA ALA A 109 -25.84 -9.61 15.62
C ALA A 109 -25.26 -10.95 15.11
N ILE A 110 -23.96 -11.20 15.29
CA ILE A 110 -23.32 -12.49 14.97
C ILE A 110 -23.82 -13.58 15.92
N GLU A 111 -23.85 -13.28 17.22
CA GLU A 111 -24.22 -14.23 18.29
C GLU A 111 -25.74 -14.43 18.39
N ALA A 112 -26.54 -13.43 18.03
CA ALA A 112 -28.00 -13.48 18.11
C ALA A 112 -28.67 -14.40 17.08
N LYS A 113 -27.95 -14.94 16.07
CA LYS A 113 -28.53 -15.83 15.05
C LYS A 113 -28.85 -17.22 15.62
N PRO A 114 -30.14 -17.59 15.83
CA PRO A 114 -30.50 -18.91 16.29
C PRO A 114 -30.62 -19.89 15.11
N ALA A 115 -30.42 -21.17 15.40
CA ALA A 115 -30.53 -22.30 14.49
C ALA A 115 -31.75 -22.22 13.56
N ARG A 116 -31.54 -21.92 12.27
CA ARG A 116 -32.53 -22.31 11.26
C ARG A 116 -32.56 -23.84 11.21
N ILE A 117 -33.67 -24.43 11.68
CA ILE A 117 -34.04 -25.84 11.55
C ILE A 117 -34.33 -26.13 10.06
N GLY A 118 -33.31 -26.04 9.23
CA GLY A 118 -33.30 -26.63 7.90
C GLY A 118 -32.21 -27.68 7.91
N LEU A 119 -32.54 -28.94 7.60
CA LEU A 119 -31.62 -30.08 7.54
C LEU A 119 -30.36 -29.84 6.67
N PHE A 120 -30.25 -28.70 5.98
CA PHE A 120 -29.15 -28.35 5.08
C PHE A 120 -28.64 -26.91 5.20
N SER A 121 -29.01 -26.14 6.22
CA SER A 121 -28.47 -24.79 6.43
C SER A 121 -27.44 -24.78 7.55
N LYS A 122 -26.21 -25.22 7.25
CA LYS A 122 -25.04 -24.81 8.05
C LYS A 122 -24.85 -23.30 7.79
N SER A 123 -25.60 -22.45 8.51
CA SER A 123 -25.31 -21.01 8.57
C SER A 123 -23.88 -20.88 9.06
N LYS A 124 -22.95 -20.59 8.15
CA LYS A 124 -21.52 -20.56 8.48
C LYS A 124 -21.28 -19.49 9.53
N SER A 125 -20.63 -19.90 10.61
CA SER A 125 -20.23 -19.01 11.70
C SER A 125 -19.30 -17.93 11.15
N HIS A 126 -19.60 -16.68 11.50
CA HIS A 126 -18.81 -15.51 11.07
C HIS A 126 -17.38 -15.60 11.61
N TRP A 127 -16.39 -15.00 10.96
CA TRP A 127 -14.99 -15.10 11.44
C TRP A 127 -14.76 -14.45 12.82
N LEU A 128 -15.58 -13.47 13.19
CA LEU A 128 -15.63 -12.86 14.52
C LEU A 128 -16.50 -13.60 15.55
N SER A 129 -17.13 -14.73 15.20
CA SER A 129 -17.94 -15.45 16.19
C SER A 129 -17.05 -16.07 17.26
N LYS A 130 -17.59 -16.23 18.48
CA LYS A 130 -16.85 -16.82 19.59
C LYS A 130 -16.30 -18.23 19.29
N ASP A 131 -17.06 -19.02 18.53
CA ASP A 131 -16.64 -20.38 18.15
C ASP A 131 -15.52 -20.42 17.11
N LYS A 132 -15.32 -19.34 16.33
CA LYS A 132 -14.42 -19.33 15.17
C LYS A 132 -13.24 -18.37 15.31
N ILE A 133 -13.30 -17.38 16.21
CA ILE A 133 -12.29 -16.32 16.30
C ILE A 133 -10.88 -16.84 16.59
N MET A 134 -10.76 -17.98 17.29
CA MET A 134 -9.47 -18.63 17.57
C MET A 134 -8.90 -19.44 16.40
N SER A 135 -9.67 -19.66 15.32
CA SER A 135 -9.17 -20.33 14.13
C SER A 135 -8.07 -19.51 13.46
N THR A 136 -7.11 -20.17 12.83
CA THR A 136 -5.94 -19.53 12.22
C THR A 136 -6.35 -18.45 11.22
N THR A 137 -7.31 -18.73 10.35
CA THR A 137 -7.78 -17.75 9.35
C THR A 137 -8.44 -16.54 10.01
N SER A 138 -9.28 -16.76 11.03
CA SER A 138 -9.97 -15.68 11.74
C SER A 138 -9.00 -14.77 12.49
N ARG A 139 -7.97 -15.35 13.14
CA ARG A 139 -6.91 -14.57 13.80
C ARG A 139 -6.10 -13.76 12.79
N MET A 140 -5.78 -14.32 11.62
CA MET A 140 -5.11 -13.55 10.56
C MET A 140 -5.96 -12.37 10.07
N LEU A 141 -7.27 -12.55 9.89
CA LEU A 141 -8.20 -11.47 9.54
C LEU A 141 -8.26 -10.41 10.66
N LEU A 142 -8.33 -10.85 11.92
CA LEU A 142 -8.28 -9.95 13.06
C LEU A 142 -7.00 -9.10 13.03
N TRP A 143 -5.83 -9.73 12.97
CA TRP A 143 -4.54 -9.02 12.97
C TRP A 143 -4.37 -8.05 11.80
N LYS A 144 -4.90 -8.36 10.61
CA LYS A 144 -4.96 -7.41 9.49
C LYS A 144 -5.79 -6.19 9.81
N ASN A 145 -6.93 -6.36 10.48
CA ASN A 145 -7.75 -5.24 10.93
C ASN A 145 -7.13 -4.49 12.11
N ILE A 146 -6.41 -5.17 13.02
CA ILE A 146 -5.65 -4.53 14.08
C ILE A 146 -4.55 -3.63 13.51
N LEU A 147 -3.86 -4.03 12.44
CA LEU A 147 -2.93 -3.14 11.73
C LEU A 147 -3.61 -1.84 11.29
N ARG A 148 -4.87 -1.88 10.86
CA ARG A 148 -5.63 -0.67 10.48
C ARG A 148 -5.92 0.22 11.69
N LEU A 149 -6.28 -0.37 12.82
CA LEU A 149 -6.47 0.39 14.06
C LEU A 149 -5.16 1.01 14.55
N ILE A 150 -4.03 0.28 14.42
CA ILE A 150 -2.69 0.82 14.69
C ILE A 150 -2.42 2.03 13.81
N GLU A 151 -2.64 1.94 12.49
CA GLU A 151 -2.50 3.10 11.57
C GLU A 151 -3.41 4.27 11.98
N GLY A 152 -4.66 3.99 12.37
CA GLY A 152 -5.59 5.01 12.86
C GLY A 152 -5.08 5.72 14.11
N ILE A 153 -4.64 4.98 15.12
CA ILE A 153 -4.07 5.53 16.36
C ILE A 153 -2.79 6.33 16.05
N GLU A 154 -1.96 5.87 15.11
CA GLU A 154 -0.77 6.60 14.71
C GLU A 154 -1.08 7.95 14.06
N ILE A 155 -2.12 8.00 13.23
CA ILE A 155 -2.61 9.24 12.64
C ILE A 155 -3.07 10.20 13.73
N LEU A 156 -3.86 9.72 14.72
CA LEU A 156 -4.30 10.53 15.85
C LEU A 156 -3.12 11.09 16.64
N HIS A 157 -2.19 10.23 17.04
CA HIS A 157 -1.02 10.63 17.82
C HIS A 157 -0.10 11.56 17.05
N GLY A 158 0.00 11.39 15.72
CA GLY A 158 0.73 12.30 14.83
C GLY A 158 0.09 13.69 14.71
N GLN A 159 -1.18 13.81 15.09
CA GLN A 159 -1.89 15.08 15.25
C GLN A 159 -2.03 15.50 16.72
N ASP A 160 -1.26 14.93 17.64
CA ASP A 160 -1.34 15.22 19.08
C ASP A 160 -2.73 14.96 19.71
N ILE A 161 -3.51 14.05 19.12
CA ILE A 161 -4.83 13.64 19.61
C ILE A 161 -4.71 12.30 20.35
N ILE A 162 -5.28 12.19 21.55
CA ILE A 162 -5.51 10.91 22.25
C ILE A 162 -6.98 10.53 22.10
N HIS A 163 -7.27 9.26 21.86
CA HIS A 163 -8.64 8.75 21.73
C HIS A 163 -9.36 8.58 23.08
N ARG A 164 -8.69 7.93 24.05
CA ARG A 164 -9.13 7.62 25.43
C ARG A 164 -10.34 6.70 25.61
N ASN A 165 -10.77 6.01 24.57
CA ASN A 165 -12.00 5.21 24.62
C ASN A 165 -11.98 4.12 23.55
N ILE A 166 -10.84 3.47 23.34
CA ILE A 166 -10.73 2.43 22.30
C ILE A 166 -11.38 1.15 22.84
N ASN A 167 -12.52 0.78 22.26
CA ASN A 167 -13.34 -0.38 22.58
C ASN A 167 -14.26 -0.75 21.39
N THR A 168 -15.12 -1.76 21.56
CA THR A 168 -16.06 -2.25 20.52
C THR A 168 -17.05 -1.19 20.00
N ASN A 169 -17.40 -0.18 20.79
CA ASN A 169 -18.29 0.91 20.37
C ASN A 169 -17.54 2.01 19.59
N SER A 170 -16.25 2.19 19.83
CA SER A 170 -15.41 3.13 19.09
C SER A 170 -14.89 2.59 17.76
N VAL A 171 -15.21 1.34 17.39
CA VAL A 171 -14.78 0.75 16.12
C VAL A 171 -16.00 0.51 15.24
N ILE A 172 -15.94 0.96 14.00
CA ILE A 172 -16.95 0.67 12.98
C ILE A 172 -16.54 -0.58 12.20
N TYR A 173 -17.51 -1.47 11.98
CA TYR A 173 -17.41 -2.59 11.06
C TYR A 173 -18.09 -2.23 9.75
N LYS A 174 -17.31 -2.07 8.68
CA LYS A 174 -17.82 -1.85 7.32
C LYS A 174 -18.32 -3.16 6.72
N GLU A 175 -19.63 -3.26 6.53
CA GLU A 175 -20.28 -4.52 6.12
C GLU A 175 -20.41 -4.69 4.60
N SER A 176 -20.24 -3.61 3.82
CA SER A 176 -20.27 -3.65 2.35
C SER A 176 -19.50 -4.84 1.75
N GLU A 177 -20.12 -5.53 0.80
CA GLU A 177 -19.52 -6.67 0.09
C GLU A 177 -18.31 -6.28 -0.78
N GLU A 178 -18.19 -4.99 -1.14
CA GLU A 178 -17.07 -4.48 -1.90
C GLU A 178 -15.79 -4.39 -1.05
N ILE A 179 -15.95 -4.36 0.27
CA ILE A 179 -14.88 -4.28 1.25
C ILE A 179 -14.46 -5.70 1.65
N ASP A 180 -13.17 -5.97 1.58
CA ASP A 180 -12.61 -7.25 2.00
C ASP A 180 -12.59 -7.37 3.51
N ASP A 181 -12.71 -8.60 4.01
CA ASP A 181 -12.64 -8.93 5.42
C ASP A 181 -11.36 -8.43 6.11
N THR A 182 -10.25 -8.22 5.37
CA THR A 182 -9.01 -7.64 5.93
C THR A 182 -9.08 -6.12 6.17
N GLU A 183 -10.17 -5.45 5.76
CA GLU A 183 -10.29 -3.99 5.69
C GLU A 183 -11.57 -3.42 6.32
N ARG A 184 -12.20 -4.18 7.21
CA ARG A 184 -13.53 -3.85 7.74
C ARG A 184 -13.51 -2.95 8.98
N LEU A 185 -12.43 -2.92 9.76
CA LEU A 185 -12.37 -2.10 10.98
C LEU A 185 -11.83 -0.70 10.69
N VAL A 186 -12.55 0.29 11.21
CA VAL A 186 -12.22 1.73 11.16
C VAL A 186 -12.47 2.34 12.54
N LEU A 187 -11.56 3.20 13.00
CA LEU A 187 -11.66 3.86 14.31
C LEU A 187 -12.60 5.07 14.24
N SER A 188 -13.44 5.23 15.26
CA SER A 188 -14.52 6.23 15.39
C SER A 188 -14.72 6.59 16.86
N GLY A 189 -15.71 7.42 17.20
CA GLY A 189 -16.01 7.69 18.62
C GLY A 189 -15.10 8.75 19.24
N PHE A 190 -14.88 9.86 18.51
CA PHE A 190 -13.96 10.93 18.91
C PHE A 190 -14.50 11.88 19.98
N GLU A 191 -15.72 11.65 20.51
CA GLU A 191 -16.34 12.50 21.53
C GLU A 191 -15.50 12.62 22.82
N LYS A 192 -14.75 11.57 23.17
CA LYS A 192 -13.85 11.55 24.35
C LYS A 192 -12.40 11.92 24.03
N SER A 193 -12.10 12.27 22.77
CA SER A 193 -10.73 12.58 22.35
C SER A 193 -10.22 13.91 22.89
N LEU A 194 -8.91 14.02 23.14
CA LEU A 194 -8.24 15.23 23.63
C LEU A 194 -7.05 15.63 22.75
N ASP A 195 -6.87 16.94 22.51
CA ASP A 195 -5.68 17.50 21.83
C ASP A 195 -4.68 17.98 22.91
N PHE A 196 -3.48 17.41 22.93
CA PHE A 196 -2.44 17.77 23.91
C PHE A 196 -1.98 19.22 23.81
N ASN A 197 -2.00 19.83 22.62
CA ASN A 197 -1.56 21.21 22.44
C ASN A 197 -2.41 22.24 23.19
N LYS A 198 -3.58 21.82 23.70
CA LYS A 198 -4.50 22.66 24.49
C LYS A 198 -4.42 22.40 25.99
N ILE A 199 -3.65 21.40 26.43
CA ILE A 199 -3.51 21.05 27.84
C ILE A 199 -2.43 21.95 28.47
N ASN A 200 -2.80 23.20 28.76
CA ASN A 200 -1.97 24.08 29.60
C ASN A 200 -1.99 23.68 31.09
N LYS A 201 -2.87 22.75 31.48
CA LYS A 201 -2.97 22.14 32.82
C LYS A 201 -3.51 20.71 32.71
N PRO A 202 -2.99 19.74 33.48
CA PRO A 202 -3.52 18.37 33.50
C PRO A 202 -5.02 18.39 33.83
N ILE A 203 -5.81 17.68 33.02
CA ILE A 203 -7.25 17.54 33.21
C ILE A 203 -7.48 16.35 34.15
N PHE A 204 -7.96 16.60 35.36
CA PHE A 204 -8.29 15.57 36.34
C PHE A 204 -9.76 15.16 36.16
N MET A 205 -10.03 13.87 35.96
CA MET A 205 -11.38 13.32 36.04
C MET A 205 -11.51 12.45 37.31
N GLY A 206 -12.41 12.84 38.23
CA GLY A 206 -12.79 12.05 39.40
C GLY A 206 -11.95 12.26 40.68
N GLU A 207 -12.32 11.55 41.75
CA GLU A 207 -11.65 11.60 43.08
C GLU A 207 -10.20 11.05 43.06
N HIS A 208 -9.77 10.44 41.96
CA HIS A 208 -8.40 9.97 41.77
C HIS A 208 -7.52 11.08 41.18
N LYS A 209 -6.70 11.69 42.06
CA LYS A 209 -5.79 12.81 41.75
C LYS A 209 -4.61 12.50 40.80
N ASP A 210 -4.54 11.31 40.19
CA ASP A 210 -3.33 10.84 39.50
C ASP A 210 -3.53 10.29 38.06
N VAL A 211 -4.69 10.52 37.42
CA VAL A 211 -4.89 10.02 36.04
C VAL A 211 -4.27 10.98 35.01
N ILE A 212 -2.99 10.75 34.68
CA ILE A 212 -2.34 11.37 33.52
C ILE A 212 -2.75 10.57 32.28
N CYS A 213 -3.66 11.10 31.45
CA CYS A 213 -3.96 10.51 30.15
C CYS A 213 -2.73 10.61 29.24
N THR A 214 -2.23 9.48 28.77
CA THR A 214 -1.08 9.40 27.86
C THR A 214 -1.48 8.71 26.56
N THR A 215 -0.68 8.86 25.52
CA THR A 215 -0.81 8.09 24.28
C THR A 215 -0.73 6.57 24.53
N HIS A 216 -0.10 6.13 25.63
CA HIS A 216 -0.08 4.72 26.01
C HIS A 216 -1.45 4.18 26.43
N GLN A 217 -2.36 5.01 26.94
CA GLN A 217 -3.71 4.54 27.26
C GLN A 217 -4.40 3.97 26.01
N ASP A 218 -4.31 4.66 24.87
CA ASP A 218 -4.88 4.17 23.61
C ASP A 218 -4.29 2.82 23.17
N TRP A 219 -2.98 2.64 23.36
CA TRP A 219 -2.31 1.37 23.04
C TRP A 219 -2.75 0.24 23.98
N SER A 220 -2.86 0.54 25.27
CA SER A 220 -3.35 -0.42 26.28
C SER A 220 -4.80 -0.81 26.01
N ASP A 221 -5.67 0.17 25.73
CA ASP A 221 -7.07 -0.03 25.37
C ASP A 221 -7.21 -0.90 24.11
N LEU A 222 -6.35 -0.69 23.10
CA LEU A 222 -6.30 -1.57 21.92
C LEU A 222 -5.89 -3.01 22.30
N GLY A 223 -4.93 -3.18 23.21
CA GLY A 223 -4.54 -4.49 23.74
C GLY A 223 -5.70 -5.21 24.45
N VAL A 224 -6.46 -4.48 25.26
CA VAL A 224 -7.67 -4.99 25.93
C VAL A 224 -8.74 -5.37 24.92
N LEU A 225 -9.00 -4.51 23.92
CA LEU A 225 -9.96 -4.80 22.85
C LEU A 225 -9.59 -6.09 22.09
N ILE A 226 -8.30 -6.31 21.79
CA ILE A 226 -7.84 -7.53 21.11
C ILE A 226 -8.16 -8.78 21.95
N LEU A 227 -7.88 -8.73 23.25
CA LEU A 227 -8.15 -9.83 24.18
C LEU A 227 -9.65 -10.10 24.34
N GLU A 228 -10.45 -9.04 24.42
CA GLU A 228 -11.91 -9.13 24.44
C GLU A 228 -12.45 -9.83 23.19
N LEU A 229 -12.01 -9.41 22.00
CA LEU A 229 -12.41 -10.02 20.73
C LEU A 229 -12.00 -11.49 20.63
N LEU A 230 -10.82 -11.85 21.13
CA LEU A 230 -10.33 -13.23 21.16
C LEU A 230 -11.00 -14.08 22.26
N GLY A 231 -11.73 -13.48 23.20
CA GLY A 231 -12.27 -14.18 24.36
C GLY A 231 -11.18 -14.72 25.30
N ILE A 232 -10.06 -14.01 25.42
CA ILE A 232 -8.90 -14.41 26.20
C ILE A 232 -8.76 -13.51 27.43
N GLU A 233 -8.62 -14.10 28.61
CA GLU A 233 -8.32 -13.35 29.84
C GLU A 233 -6.87 -12.82 29.83
N SER A 234 -6.66 -11.63 30.41
CA SER A 234 -5.38 -10.89 30.44
C SER A 234 -4.19 -11.69 30.95
N ASP A 235 -4.43 -12.69 31.81
CA ASP A 235 -3.34 -13.42 32.47
C ASP A 235 -2.95 -14.68 31.67
N SER A 236 -3.70 -15.03 30.62
CA SER A 236 -3.58 -16.32 29.91
C SER A 236 -3.13 -16.23 28.44
N PHE A 237 -2.99 -15.01 27.88
CA PHE A 237 -2.76 -14.85 26.44
C PHE A 237 -1.44 -15.45 25.95
N GLN A 238 -0.42 -15.54 26.80
CA GLN A 238 0.89 -16.09 26.44
C GLN A 238 0.84 -17.59 26.14
N GLU A 239 -0.12 -18.31 26.72
CA GLU A 239 -0.29 -19.75 26.53
C GLU A 239 -1.19 -20.06 25.32
N LYS A 240 -2.07 -19.13 24.94
CA LYS A 240 -3.10 -19.31 23.90
C LYS A 240 -2.71 -18.77 22.53
N LEU A 241 -1.75 -17.85 22.46
CA LEU A 241 -1.32 -17.19 21.24
C LEU A 241 0.08 -17.62 20.81
N LEU A 242 0.40 -17.48 19.51
CA LEU A 242 1.76 -17.69 19.04
C LEU A 242 2.69 -16.61 19.60
N ARG A 243 4.00 -16.89 19.55
CA ARG A 243 5.03 -16.02 20.14
C ARG A 243 4.91 -14.56 19.72
N ASN A 244 4.81 -14.27 18.42
CA ASN A 244 4.76 -12.89 17.94
C ASN A 244 3.41 -12.21 18.23
N GLU A 245 2.31 -12.95 18.22
CA GLU A 245 1.00 -12.46 18.68
C GLU A 245 1.05 -12.03 20.17
N ALA A 246 1.57 -12.91 21.02
CA ALA A 246 1.70 -12.63 22.45
C ALA A 246 2.67 -11.47 22.72
N LEU A 247 3.76 -11.35 21.95
CA LEU A 247 4.67 -10.21 22.06
C LEU A 247 4.01 -8.89 21.63
N ALA A 248 3.18 -8.89 20.58
CA ALA A 248 2.43 -7.71 20.15
C ALA A 248 1.42 -7.27 21.23
N VAL A 249 0.62 -8.20 21.77
CA VAL A 249 -0.33 -7.91 22.87
C VAL A 249 0.41 -7.41 24.11
N ARG A 250 1.53 -8.04 24.48
CA ARG A 250 2.35 -7.60 25.62
C ARG A 250 2.86 -6.18 25.41
N LEU A 251 3.35 -5.85 24.21
CA LEU A 251 3.85 -4.51 23.90
C LEU A 251 2.76 -3.45 24.00
N LEU A 252 1.52 -3.79 23.62
CA LEU A 252 0.35 -2.92 23.75
C LEU A 252 -0.04 -2.69 25.22
N LEU A 253 -0.11 -3.76 26.02
CA LEU A 253 -0.56 -3.72 27.42
C LEU A 253 0.50 -3.18 28.39
N GLU A 254 1.74 -3.67 28.28
CA GLU A 254 2.84 -3.42 29.23
C GLU A 254 3.84 -2.38 28.69
N GLY A 255 3.58 -1.78 27.53
CA GLY A 255 4.46 -0.79 26.92
C GLY A 255 4.56 0.49 27.76
N HIS A 256 5.43 0.54 28.76
CA HIS A 256 5.52 1.71 29.65
C HIS A 256 5.99 2.97 28.90
N SER A 257 5.16 4.01 28.92
CA SER A 257 5.58 5.38 28.57
C SER A 257 6.32 6.00 29.76
N THR A 258 7.65 5.92 29.81
CA THR A 258 8.42 6.65 30.83
C THR A 258 8.51 8.14 30.48
N GLY A 259 7.64 8.97 31.07
CA GLY A 259 7.53 10.38 30.69
C GLY A 259 7.10 10.55 29.22
N HIS A 260 6.94 11.80 28.76
CA HIS A 260 6.43 12.14 27.42
C HIS A 260 7.22 11.59 26.20
N THR A 261 8.18 10.66 26.35
CA THR A 261 9.16 10.31 25.29
C THR A 261 9.59 8.84 25.16
N LYS A 262 9.02 7.85 25.87
CA LYS A 262 9.12 6.45 25.41
C LYS A 262 7.82 5.99 24.78
N LEU A 263 7.70 6.28 23.49
CA LEU A 263 6.62 5.83 22.63
C LEU A 263 6.68 4.31 22.49
N VAL A 264 5.52 3.65 22.41
CA VAL A 264 5.43 2.32 21.78
C VAL A 264 6.15 2.43 20.45
N ASP A 265 7.16 1.57 20.22
CA ASP A 265 7.84 1.54 18.93
C ASP A 265 6.88 0.98 17.89
N LYS A 266 6.19 1.91 17.25
CA LYS A 266 5.25 1.71 16.14
C LYS A 266 5.80 0.80 15.05
N THR A 267 7.08 0.97 14.73
CA THR A 267 7.77 0.17 13.72
C THR A 267 7.90 -1.27 14.20
N GLN A 268 8.32 -1.46 15.45
CA GLN A 268 8.41 -2.78 16.06
C GLN A 268 7.04 -3.44 16.21
N LEU A 269 6.02 -2.71 16.63
CA LEU A 269 4.65 -3.23 16.79
C LEU A 269 4.10 -3.71 15.44
N LYS A 270 4.18 -2.89 14.38
CA LYS A 270 3.77 -3.30 13.03
C LYS A 270 4.53 -4.53 12.57
N LEU A 271 5.85 -4.55 12.77
CA LEU A 271 6.68 -5.70 12.41
C LEU A 271 6.24 -6.98 13.16
N LEU A 272 5.96 -6.90 14.45
CA LEU A 272 5.48 -8.03 15.24
C LEU A 272 4.12 -8.54 14.73
N VAL A 273 3.20 -7.63 14.40
CA VAL A 273 1.89 -8.02 13.85
C VAL A 273 2.01 -8.62 12.45
N GLU A 274 2.86 -8.06 11.59
CA GLU A 274 3.15 -8.64 10.27
C GLU A 274 3.77 -10.04 10.40
N GLN A 275 4.72 -10.22 11.33
CA GLN A 275 5.32 -11.52 11.62
C GLN A 275 4.31 -12.50 12.21
N ALA A 276 3.41 -12.05 13.11
CA ALA A 276 2.34 -12.89 13.64
C ALA A 276 1.43 -13.43 12.52
N ILE A 277 1.09 -12.60 11.53
CA ILE A 277 0.32 -13.04 10.36
C ILE A 277 1.11 -14.08 9.54
N THR A 278 2.43 -13.87 9.37
CA THR A 278 3.30 -14.84 8.70
C THR A 278 3.34 -16.16 9.46
N ASP A 279 3.60 -16.14 10.78
CA ASP A 279 3.66 -17.33 11.64
C ASP A 279 2.35 -18.12 11.60
N LEU A 280 1.19 -17.44 11.67
CA LEU A 280 -0.12 -18.08 11.56
C LEU A 280 -0.32 -18.75 10.20
N SER A 281 0.29 -18.20 9.16
CA SER A 281 0.15 -18.73 7.81
C SER A 281 1.06 -19.93 7.53
N GLU A 282 2.08 -20.15 8.36
CA GLU A 282 2.93 -21.33 8.29
C GLU A 282 2.12 -22.53 8.76
N VAL A 283 1.91 -23.47 7.84
CA VAL A 283 1.28 -24.75 8.17
C VAL A 283 2.37 -25.60 8.80
N ASP A 284 2.10 -26.18 9.96
CA ASP A 284 3.02 -27.10 10.61
C ASP A 284 3.44 -28.19 9.61
N ASN A 285 4.74 -28.47 9.48
CA ASN A 285 5.30 -29.38 8.46
C ASN A 285 4.76 -30.82 8.59
N SER A 286 4.04 -31.11 9.66
CA SER A 286 3.33 -32.37 9.91
C SER A 286 2.09 -32.55 9.01
N PHE A 287 1.55 -31.48 8.41
CA PHE A 287 0.36 -31.50 7.56
C PHE A 287 0.67 -31.01 6.14
N SER A 288 0.37 -31.81 5.12
CA SER A 288 0.44 -31.37 3.72
C SER A 288 -0.95 -30.89 3.29
N PRO A 289 -1.21 -29.57 3.27
CA PRO A 289 -2.53 -29.04 2.95
C PRO A 289 -2.92 -29.39 1.52
N VAL A 290 -4.22 -29.63 1.31
CA VAL A 290 -4.78 -29.94 -0.01
C VAL A 290 -5.62 -28.77 -0.48
N PHE A 291 -5.23 -28.19 -1.61
CA PHE A 291 -5.92 -27.07 -2.24
C PHE A 291 -6.71 -27.56 -3.44
N TYR A 292 -7.99 -27.19 -3.49
CA TYR A 292 -8.88 -27.63 -4.56
C TYR A 292 -9.19 -26.49 -5.52
N ILE A 293 -9.16 -26.78 -6.82
CA ILE A 293 -9.51 -25.84 -7.88
C ILE A 293 -10.44 -26.50 -8.90
N THR A 294 -11.45 -25.76 -9.36
CA THR A 294 -12.43 -26.20 -10.36
C THR A 294 -12.47 -25.22 -11.52
N THR A 295 -13.08 -25.64 -12.62
CA THR A 295 -13.45 -24.76 -13.73
C THR A 295 -14.97 -24.69 -13.90
N ALA A 296 -15.40 -23.90 -14.86
CA ALA A 296 -16.78 -23.76 -15.30
C ALA A 296 -17.35 -25.05 -15.91
N GLY A 297 -18.68 -25.17 -15.96
CA GLY A 297 -19.34 -26.27 -16.66
C GLY A 297 -18.99 -26.28 -18.15
N PHE A 298 -19.07 -27.44 -18.79
CA PHE A 298 -18.61 -27.62 -20.19
C PHE A 298 -19.34 -26.75 -21.21
N ASP A 299 -20.59 -26.38 -20.93
CA ASP A 299 -21.42 -25.55 -21.82
C ASP A 299 -21.22 -24.05 -21.58
N SER A 300 -20.35 -23.65 -20.65
CA SER A 300 -20.09 -22.25 -20.35
C SER A 300 -19.12 -21.61 -21.35
N GLU A 301 -19.32 -20.31 -21.59
CA GLU A 301 -18.41 -19.49 -22.40
C GLU A 301 -16.98 -19.53 -21.85
N ILE A 302 -16.82 -19.46 -20.51
CA ILE A 302 -15.52 -19.55 -19.83
C ILE A 302 -14.79 -20.86 -20.17
N PHE A 303 -15.50 -21.99 -20.20
CA PHE A 303 -14.88 -23.27 -20.57
C PHE A 303 -14.51 -23.32 -22.06
N GLY A 304 -15.31 -22.69 -22.92
CA GLY A 304 -15.01 -22.48 -24.33
C GLY A 304 -13.72 -21.68 -24.55
N ASP A 305 -13.57 -20.55 -23.85
CA ASP A 305 -12.37 -19.71 -23.91
C ASP A 305 -11.13 -20.47 -23.45
N ILE A 306 -11.25 -21.19 -22.33
CA ILE A 306 -10.18 -22.06 -21.81
C ILE A 306 -9.76 -23.10 -22.86
N ARG A 307 -10.73 -23.76 -23.51
CA ARG A 307 -10.47 -24.73 -24.58
C ARG A 307 -9.73 -24.09 -25.75
N ASN A 308 -10.13 -22.88 -26.15
CA ASN A 308 -9.52 -22.17 -27.27
C ASN A 308 -8.05 -21.81 -27.00
N VAL A 309 -7.72 -21.34 -25.79
CA VAL A 309 -6.33 -21.04 -25.39
C VAL A 309 -5.48 -22.30 -25.44
N ILE A 310 -5.97 -23.41 -24.86
CA ILE A 310 -5.26 -24.70 -24.89
C ILE A 310 -5.07 -25.17 -26.34
N LYS A 311 -6.11 -25.06 -27.18
CA LYS A 311 -6.04 -25.42 -28.60
C LYS A 311 -4.93 -24.66 -29.32
N ASN A 312 -4.88 -23.34 -29.17
CA ASN A 312 -3.87 -22.51 -29.83
C ASN A 312 -2.46 -22.88 -29.36
N TYR A 313 -2.28 -23.05 -28.04
CA TYR A 313 -0.99 -23.47 -27.48
C TYR A 313 -0.50 -24.81 -28.05
N LEU A 314 -1.37 -25.82 -28.19
CA LEU A 314 -0.98 -27.13 -28.75
C LEU A 314 -0.59 -27.02 -30.23
N ILE A 315 -1.28 -26.17 -31.02
CA ILE A 315 -0.97 -25.91 -32.42
C ILE A 315 0.39 -25.20 -32.54
N ASP A 316 0.58 -24.13 -31.78
CA ASP A 316 1.78 -23.28 -31.86
C ASP A 316 3.04 -24.02 -31.40
N ASN A 317 2.91 -24.94 -30.43
CA ASN A 317 4.02 -25.73 -29.89
C ASN A 317 4.13 -27.15 -30.47
N ALA A 318 3.32 -27.49 -31.48
CA ALA A 318 3.32 -28.79 -32.17
C ALA A 318 3.29 -30.02 -31.24
N VAL A 319 2.47 -29.97 -30.19
CA VAL A 319 2.37 -31.04 -29.18
C VAL A 319 1.59 -32.22 -29.76
N GLN A 320 2.23 -33.39 -29.91
CA GLN A 320 1.65 -34.55 -30.61
C GLN A 320 0.72 -35.44 -29.76
N ASN A 321 0.67 -35.24 -28.44
CA ASN A 321 -0.07 -36.12 -27.53
C ASN A 321 -1.60 -35.94 -27.59
N TYR A 322 -2.08 -34.87 -28.24
CA TYR A 322 -3.50 -34.54 -28.33
C TYR A 322 -3.87 -34.12 -29.76
N ASP A 323 -5.07 -34.47 -30.22
CA ASP A 323 -5.64 -33.93 -31.45
C ASP A 323 -6.14 -32.50 -31.19
N ALA A 324 -5.26 -31.52 -31.44
CA ALA A 324 -5.56 -30.11 -31.22
C ALA A 324 -6.77 -29.60 -32.03
N GLN A 325 -7.13 -30.25 -33.14
CA GLN A 325 -8.28 -29.84 -33.94
C GLN A 325 -9.61 -30.32 -33.34
N ASN A 326 -9.61 -31.43 -32.60
CA ASN A 326 -10.81 -32.07 -32.04
C ASN A 326 -10.73 -32.29 -30.52
N LEU A 327 -10.22 -31.31 -29.77
CA LEU A 327 -10.15 -31.35 -28.30
C LEU A 327 -11.51 -31.61 -27.65
N THR A 328 -11.65 -32.74 -26.96
CA THR A 328 -12.82 -33.07 -26.15
C THR A 328 -12.77 -32.38 -24.79
N SER A 329 -13.91 -32.30 -24.09
CA SER A 329 -13.94 -31.72 -22.73
C SER A 329 -13.10 -32.52 -21.73
N SER A 330 -12.96 -33.84 -21.92
CA SER A 330 -12.09 -34.69 -21.09
C SER A 330 -10.61 -34.36 -21.33
N ASP A 331 -10.21 -34.15 -22.59
CA ASP A 331 -8.81 -33.81 -22.91
C ASP A 331 -8.41 -32.50 -22.23
N VAL A 332 -9.28 -31.49 -22.29
CA VAL A 332 -9.07 -30.20 -21.61
C VAL A 332 -8.88 -30.39 -20.10
N ILE A 333 -9.71 -31.22 -19.47
CA ILE A 333 -9.59 -31.51 -18.03
C ILE A 333 -8.25 -32.17 -17.71
N ASP A 334 -7.86 -33.17 -18.50
CA ASP A 334 -6.66 -33.95 -18.22
C ASP A 334 -5.39 -33.11 -18.44
N ILE A 335 -5.37 -32.25 -19.47
CA ILE A 335 -4.33 -31.23 -19.66
C ILE A 335 -4.23 -30.32 -18.44
N ILE A 336 -5.36 -29.78 -17.94
CA ILE A 336 -5.36 -28.91 -16.76
C ILE A 336 -4.82 -29.65 -15.53
N LYS A 337 -5.27 -30.88 -15.28
CA LYS A 337 -4.78 -31.70 -14.15
C LYS A 337 -3.27 -31.89 -14.21
N GLU A 338 -2.74 -32.29 -15.36
CA GLU A 338 -1.32 -32.54 -15.55
C GLU A 338 -0.48 -31.28 -15.35
N ASP A 339 -0.99 -30.14 -15.84
CA ASP A 339 -0.31 -28.85 -15.77
C ASP A 339 -0.21 -28.30 -14.34
N ILE A 340 -1.26 -28.48 -13.54
CA ILE A 340 -1.31 -27.95 -12.16
C ILE A 340 -0.80 -28.93 -11.10
N THR A 341 -0.40 -30.16 -11.48
CA THR A 341 0.22 -31.11 -10.55
C THR A 341 1.64 -30.64 -10.22
N LEU A 342 1.74 -29.76 -9.22
CA LEU A 342 2.93 -29.04 -8.77
C LEU A 342 2.98 -29.03 -7.24
N ASP A 343 4.16 -29.29 -6.68
CA ASP A 343 4.47 -29.09 -5.26
C ASP A 343 5.98 -28.77 -5.12
N PRO A 344 6.37 -27.56 -4.67
CA PRO A 344 5.50 -26.42 -4.37
C PRO A 344 4.91 -25.77 -5.63
N PHE A 345 3.84 -25.00 -5.46
CA PHE A 345 3.26 -24.18 -6.52
C PHE A 345 3.28 -22.69 -6.15
N ARG A 346 3.15 -21.81 -7.15
CA ARG A 346 3.25 -20.36 -6.96
C ARG A 346 1.97 -19.65 -7.33
N ILE A 347 1.61 -18.68 -6.51
CA ILE A 347 0.50 -17.77 -6.76
C ILE A 347 0.99 -16.32 -6.84
N PHE A 348 0.25 -15.53 -7.61
CA PHE A 348 0.47 -14.10 -7.82
C PHE A 348 -0.83 -13.34 -7.57
N ASN A 349 -0.70 -12.08 -7.20
CA ASN A 349 -1.82 -11.17 -7.06
C ASN A 349 -2.18 -10.54 -8.42
N ASP A 350 -3.39 -10.76 -8.92
CA ASP A 350 -3.91 -10.08 -10.11
C ASP A 350 -4.57 -8.76 -9.70
N ARG A 351 -3.72 -7.75 -9.55
CA ARG A 351 -4.09 -6.40 -9.09
C ARG A 351 -5.13 -5.74 -10.00
N TYR A 352 -4.99 -5.93 -11.31
CA TYR A 352 -5.82 -5.24 -12.31
C TYR A 352 -7.25 -5.78 -12.33
N ARG A 353 -7.44 -7.11 -12.18
CA ARG A 353 -8.76 -7.75 -12.33
C ARG A 353 -9.35 -8.32 -11.04
N ASN A 354 -8.78 -7.94 -9.89
CA ASN A 354 -9.24 -8.32 -8.56
C ASN A 354 -9.40 -9.85 -8.43
N GLY A 355 -8.29 -10.56 -8.63
CA GLY A 355 -8.22 -12.02 -8.58
C GLY A 355 -6.82 -12.51 -8.25
N PHE A 356 -6.58 -13.80 -8.44
CA PHE A 356 -5.27 -14.40 -8.23
C PHE A 356 -4.87 -15.22 -9.44
N ILE A 357 -3.58 -15.33 -9.70
CA ILE A 357 -3.03 -16.14 -10.78
C ILE A 357 -2.18 -17.25 -10.19
N LEU A 358 -2.49 -18.48 -10.55
CA LEU A 358 -1.72 -19.67 -10.22
C LEU A 358 -0.77 -19.99 -11.40
N LYS A 359 0.48 -20.29 -11.08
CA LYS A 359 1.46 -20.76 -12.06
C LYS A 359 1.36 -22.28 -12.24
N GLY A 360 0.96 -22.72 -13.43
CA GLY A 360 1.10 -24.10 -13.89
C GLY A 360 2.44 -24.36 -14.58
N LYS A 361 2.61 -25.53 -15.20
CA LYS A 361 3.83 -25.90 -15.95
C LYS A 361 3.95 -25.11 -17.25
N ASN A 362 2.86 -25.08 -18.01
CA ASN A 362 2.77 -24.41 -19.31
C ASN A 362 1.84 -23.21 -19.27
N PHE A 363 0.87 -23.20 -18.36
CA PHE A 363 -0.18 -22.19 -18.34
C PHE A 363 -0.20 -21.37 -17.04
N LEU A 364 -0.83 -20.20 -17.12
CA LEU A 364 -1.19 -19.36 -15.97
C LEU A 364 -2.70 -19.39 -15.79
N TYR A 365 -3.17 -19.66 -14.58
CA TYR A 365 -4.59 -19.84 -14.27
C TYR A 365 -5.10 -18.70 -13.41
N ARG A 366 -5.98 -17.87 -13.96
CA ARG A 366 -6.67 -16.85 -13.14
C ARG A 366 -7.81 -17.50 -12.38
N PHE A 367 -7.84 -17.34 -11.07
CA PHE A 367 -8.87 -17.93 -10.21
C PHE A 367 -9.47 -16.93 -9.21
N LYS A 368 -10.68 -17.24 -8.78
CA LYS A 368 -11.45 -16.50 -7.75
C LYS A 368 -12.13 -17.47 -6.79
N LYS A 369 -12.79 -16.94 -5.76
CA LYS A 369 -13.60 -17.71 -4.82
C LYS A 369 -14.69 -18.49 -5.55
N PHE A 370 -14.89 -19.76 -5.22
CA PHE A 370 -16.02 -20.51 -5.74
C PHE A 370 -17.32 -20.03 -5.08
N LYS A 371 -18.31 -19.64 -5.90
CA LYS A 371 -19.64 -19.20 -5.44
C LYS A 371 -20.71 -20.17 -5.92
N HIS A 372 -21.54 -20.64 -4.98
CA HIS A 372 -22.74 -21.43 -5.20
C HIS A 372 -23.79 -21.04 -4.16
N VAL A 373 -25.08 -21.24 -4.46
CA VAL A 373 -26.22 -20.86 -3.59
C VAL A 373 -26.05 -21.29 -2.12
N ASN A 374 -25.41 -22.44 -1.90
CA ASN A 374 -25.16 -23.02 -0.57
C ASN A 374 -23.70 -22.96 -0.12
N PHE A 375 -22.78 -22.59 -1.00
CA PHE A 375 -21.34 -22.62 -0.74
C PHE A 375 -20.69 -21.36 -1.27
N ASP A 376 -20.28 -20.49 -0.37
CA ASP A 376 -19.51 -19.29 -0.69
C ASP A 376 -18.25 -19.28 0.17
N ASP A 377 -17.13 -19.81 -0.34
CA ASP A 377 -15.89 -19.97 0.43
C ASP A 377 -14.65 -20.18 -0.43
N TRP A 378 -13.49 -20.07 0.21
CA TRP A 378 -12.17 -20.28 -0.38
C TRP A 378 -11.62 -21.70 -0.19
N TYR A 379 -12.43 -22.69 0.20
CA TYR A 379 -12.01 -24.11 0.20
C TYR A 379 -11.84 -24.69 -1.20
N VAL A 380 -12.59 -24.13 -2.17
CA VAL A 380 -12.42 -24.44 -3.58
C VAL A 380 -12.27 -23.12 -4.33
N SER A 381 -11.29 -23.03 -5.22
CA SER A 381 -11.13 -21.91 -6.13
C SER A 381 -11.71 -22.23 -7.51
N TYR A 382 -12.12 -21.19 -8.22
CA TYR A 382 -12.78 -21.28 -9.52
C TYR A 382 -11.91 -20.59 -10.58
N ILE A 383 -11.52 -21.34 -11.61
CA ILE A 383 -10.76 -20.82 -12.77
C ILE A 383 -11.70 -19.97 -13.63
N THR A 384 -11.23 -18.77 -13.94
CA THR A 384 -11.94 -17.74 -14.71
C THR A 384 -11.26 -17.39 -16.02
N ALA A 385 -9.99 -17.79 -16.20
CA ALA A 385 -9.23 -17.64 -17.44
C ALA A 385 -7.95 -18.47 -17.37
N ILE A 386 -7.40 -18.79 -18.54
CA ILE A 386 -6.08 -19.38 -18.71
C ILE A 386 -5.28 -18.50 -19.68
N TYR A 387 -3.97 -18.40 -19.45
CA TYR A 387 -3.02 -17.73 -20.34
C TYR A 387 -1.87 -18.69 -20.67
N ASP A 388 -1.45 -18.69 -21.93
CA ASP A 388 -0.31 -19.44 -22.47
C ASP A 388 1.01 -18.64 -22.46
N SER A 389 0.90 -17.34 -22.18
CA SER A 389 1.99 -16.39 -22.11
C SER A 389 1.82 -15.52 -20.87
N VAL A 390 2.93 -14.93 -20.44
CA VAL A 390 2.98 -14.00 -19.33
C VAL A 390 2.23 -12.72 -19.70
N PRO A 391 1.16 -12.33 -18.97
CA PRO A 391 0.51 -11.06 -19.23
C PRO A 391 1.41 -9.88 -18.85
N ASP A 392 1.45 -8.85 -19.71
CA ASP A 392 2.31 -7.67 -19.52
C ASP A 392 2.04 -6.90 -18.22
N TRP A 393 0.83 -7.03 -17.67
CA TRP A 393 0.42 -6.36 -16.43
C TRP A 393 0.73 -7.14 -15.15
N LEU A 394 1.20 -8.40 -15.25
CA LEU A 394 1.42 -9.24 -14.08
C LEU A 394 2.77 -8.93 -13.42
N ASN A 395 2.74 -8.50 -12.16
CA ASN A 395 3.96 -8.27 -11.37
C ASN A 395 4.48 -9.58 -10.76
N TYR A 396 5.64 -10.05 -11.23
CA TYR A 396 6.26 -11.29 -10.76
C TYR A 396 6.98 -11.18 -9.42
N ALA A 397 7.25 -9.97 -8.92
CA ALA A 397 7.93 -9.77 -7.65
C ALA A 397 7.04 -10.17 -6.46
N GLU A 398 5.72 -10.05 -6.61
CA GLU A 398 4.75 -10.39 -5.56
C GLU A 398 4.21 -11.79 -5.75
N THR A 399 4.98 -12.77 -5.29
CA THR A 399 4.59 -14.17 -5.35
C THR A 399 4.64 -14.82 -3.98
N ILE A 400 3.74 -15.77 -3.77
CA ILE A 400 3.78 -16.66 -2.61
C ILE A 400 3.98 -18.07 -3.14
N GLU A 401 5.00 -18.74 -2.63
CA GLU A 401 5.23 -20.16 -2.85
C GLU A 401 4.47 -20.96 -1.78
N ILE A 402 3.62 -21.88 -2.22
CA ILE A 402 2.78 -22.70 -1.37
C ILE A 402 3.27 -24.15 -1.49
N LYS A 403 3.58 -24.75 -0.35
CA LYS A 403 3.81 -26.19 -0.20
C LYS A 403 2.48 -26.87 0.08
N GLY A 404 2.18 -27.93 -0.63
CA GLY A 404 0.92 -28.65 -0.51
C GLY A 404 0.46 -29.23 -1.84
N SER A 405 -0.54 -30.11 -1.78
CA SER A 405 -1.08 -30.75 -2.96
C SER A 405 -2.15 -29.88 -3.62
N LEU A 406 -2.00 -29.62 -4.90
CA LEU A 406 -3.01 -28.93 -5.71
C LEU A 406 -3.81 -29.93 -6.53
N ILE A 407 -5.13 -29.96 -6.34
CA ILE A 407 -6.04 -30.92 -6.97
C ILE A 407 -7.10 -30.21 -7.82
N PHE A 408 -7.12 -30.53 -9.11
CA PHE A 408 -8.22 -30.14 -9.99
C PHE A 408 -9.42 -31.06 -9.79
N ILE A 409 -10.59 -30.47 -9.57
CA ILE A 409 -11.87 -31.18 -9.42
C ILE A 409 -12.89 -30.67 -10.43
N PRO A 410 -13.44 -31.51 -11.32
CA PRO A 410 -14.46 -31.09 -12.28
C PRO A 410 -15.82 -30.74 -11.66
N ASN A 411 -16.10 -31.26 -10.45
CA ASN A 411 -17.38 -31.06 -9.77
C ASN A 411 -17.15 -30.64 -8.30
N ALA A 412 -17.00 -29.34 -8.09
CA ALA A 412 -16.83 -28.74 -6.77
C ALA A 412 -18.01 -28.97 -5.82
N PHE A 413 -19.24 -28.99 -6.34
CA PHE A 413 -20.44 -29.15 -5.53
C PHE A 413 -20.44 -30.50 -4.77
N LYS A 414 -20.06 -31.58 -5.45
CA LYS A 414 -19.98 -32.92 -4.82
C LYS A 414 -18.91 -33.00 -3.74
N LEU A 415 -17.77 -32.32 -3.92
CA LEU A 415 -16.71 -32.26 -2.92
C LEU A 415 -17.21 -31.50 -1.67
N MET A 416 -17.80 -30.32 -1.89
CA MET A 416 -18.28 -29.44 -0.81
C MET A 416 -19.39 -30.06 0.05
N GLN A 417 -20.17 -31.00 -0.49
CA GLN A 417 -21.18 -31.72 0.28
C GLN A 417 -20.63 -32.83 1.18
N LYS A 418 -19.53 -33.48 0.76
CA LYS A 418 -19.06 -34.73 1.36
C LYS A 418 -17.90 -34.54 2.32
N ASN A 419 -17.13 -33.47 2.16
CA ASN A 419 -15.91 -33.26 2.90
C ASN A 419 -16.10 -32.20 3.98
N GLU A 420 -15.52 -32.46 5.14
CA GLU A 420 -15.21 -31.41 6.11
C GLU A 420 -13.82 -30.89 5.79
N PHE A 421 -13.70 -29.57 5.70
CA PHE A 421 -12.44 -28.89 5.44
C PHE A 421 -11.95 -28.28 6.74
N SER A 422 -10.66 -28.46 7.00
CA SER A 422 -9.96 -27.69 8.01
C SER A 422 -9.48 -26.36 7.43
N ASP A 423 -9.15 -25.39 8.29
CA ASP A 423 -8.71 -24.05 7.87
C ASP A 423 -7.45 -24.11 6.97
N GLU A 424 -6.57 -25.10 7.16
CA GLU A 424 -5.34 -25.31 6.40
C GLU A 424 -5.60 -25.59 4.91
N ASN A 425 -6.77 -26.14 4.58
CA ASN A 425 -7.17 -26.43 3.20
C ASN A 425 -7.80 -25.21 2.49
N SER A 426 -8.01 -24.10 3.22
CA SER A 426 -8.58 -22.88 2.63
C SER A 426 -7.53 -22.08 1.89
N TRP A 427 -7.83 -21.71 0.63
CA TRP A 427 -7.01 -20.75 -0.11
C TRP A 427 -6.90 -19.42 0.66
N LYS A 428 -7.92 -19.02 1.43
CA LYS A 428 -7.92 -17.74 2.16
C LYS A 428 -6.73 -17.63 3.12
N LEU A 429 -6.29 -18.74 3.73
CA LEU A 429 -5.14 -18.79 4.62
C LEU A 429 -3.85 -18.26 3.95
N LYS A 430 -3.65 -18.60 2.67
CA LYS A 430 -2.49 -18.14 1.90
C LYS A 430 -2.72 -16.76 1.27
N LEU A 431 -3.94 -16.51 0.81
CA LEU A 431 -4.28 -15.26 0.11
C LEU A 431 -4.28 -14.01 1.02
N ILE A 432 -4.57 -14.14 2.31
CA ILE A 432 -4.51 -13.01 3.27
C ILE A 432 -3.10 -12.41 3.37
N GLN A 433 -2.05 -13.17 3.06
CA GLN A 433 -0.67 -12.71 3.17
C GLN A 433 -0.32 -11.62 2.14
N PHE A 434 -0.99 -11.58 0.98
CA PHE A 434 -0.74 -10.54 0.00
C PHE A 434 -1.03 -9.15 0.59
N LYS A 435 -0.07 -8.24 0.46
CA LYS A 435 -0.28 -6.83 0.77
C LYS A 435 -1.22 -6.27 -0.30
N LYS A 436 -2.27 -5.56 0.13
CA LYS A 436 -3.13 -4.82 -0.77
C LYS A 436 -2.48 -3.47 -1.01
N GLU A 437 -2.15 -3.18 -2.25
CA GLU A 437 -1.78 -1.83 -2.65
C GLU A 437 -3.02 -0.98 -2.91
N GLN A 438 -2.81 0.32 -2.81
CA GLN A 438 -3.81 1.34 -3.08
C GLN A 438 -4.33 1.20 -4.51
N LYS A 439 -5.64 1.01 -4.65
CA LYS A 439 -6.33 1.07 -5.95
C LYS A 439 -6.56 2.54 -6.31
N TYR A 440 -6.19 2.91 -7.53
CA TYR A 440 -6.48 4.21 -8.11
C TYR A 440 -7.61 4.06 -9.12
N THR A 441 -8.49 5.05 -9.17
CA THR A 441 -9.49 5.22 -10.23
C THR A 441 -8.80 5.56 -11.56
N ASP A 442 -9.51 5.42 -12.68
CA ASP A 442 -8.96 5.73 -14.00
C ASP A 442 -8.48 7.20 -14.11
N SER A 443 -9.23 8.14 -13.54
CA SER A 443 -8.84 9.56 -13.49
C SER A 443 -7.56 9.79 -12.69
N GLU A 444 -7.44 9.11 -11.54
CA GLU A 444 -6.23 9.18 -10.71
C GLU A 444 -5.03 8.54 -11.42
N LEU A 445 -5.22 7.41 -12.11
CA LEU A 445 -4.18 6.77 -12.92
C LEU A 445 -3.71 7.68 -14.05
N GLN A 446 -4.62 8.32 -14.78
CA GLN A 446 -4.27 9.27 -15.83
C GLN A 446 -3.46 10.46 -15.28
N CYS A 447 -3.88 11.00 -14.13
CA CYS A 447 -3.13 12.06 -13.44
C CYS A 447 -1.72 11.60 -13.07
N LEU A 448 -1.58 10.43 -12.43
CA LEU A 448 -0.29 9.86 -12.05
C LEU A 448 0.60 9.57 -13.25
N GLN A 449 0.04 9.05 -14.34
CA GLN A 449 0.75 8.82 -15.61
C GLN A 449 1.26 10.14 -16.20
N GLY A 450 0.45 11.19 -16.20
CA GLY A 450 0.86 12.52 -16.65
C GLY A 450 2.01 13.10 -15.82
N LEU A 451 1.95 12.97 -14.49
CA LEU A 451 3.02 13.39 -13.58
C LEU A 451 4.30 12.58 -13.80
N LEU A 452 4.18 11.25 -13.97
CA LEU A 452 5.32 10.38 -14.24
C LEU A 452 5.96 10.69 -15.59
N LEU A 453 5.16 10.96 -16.62
CA LEU A 453 5.65 11.36 -17.94
C LEU A 453 6.39 12.70 -17.87
N SER A 454 5.85 13.69 -17.16
CA SER A 454 6.55 14.96 -16.91
C SER A 454 7.88 14.72 -16.21
N PHE A 455 7.91 13.88 -15.17
CA PHE A 455 9.13 13.54 -14.46
C PHE A 455 10.14 12.82 -15.37
N ALA A 456 9.69 11.87 -16.19
CA ALA A 456 10.54 11.16 -17.14
C ALA A 456 11.16 12.10 -18.19
N ILE A 457 10.42 13.12 -18.66
CA ILE A 457 10.94 14.15 -19.56
C ILE A 457 12.06 14.95 -18.89
N ASP A 458 11.89 15.33 -17.61
CA ASP A 458 12.91 16.07 -16.88
C ASP A 458 14.19 15.25 -16.62
N VAL A 459 14.02 13.98 -16.26
CA VAL A 459 15.13 13.02 -16.13
C VAL A 459 15.85 12.83 -17.47
N ALA A 460 15.11 12.59 -18.54
CA ALA A 460 15.65 12.46 -19.88
C ALA A 460 16.44 13.71 -20.29
N ARG A 461 15.87 14.90 -20.08
CA ARG A 461 16.54 16.17 -20.37
C ARG A 461 17.82 16.33 -19.55
N SER A 462 17.82 15.96 -18.28
CA SER A 462 19.02 16.00 -17.45
C SER A 462 20.09 15.02 -17.92
N GLU A 463 19.74 13.77 -18.23
CA GLU A 463 20.70 12.80 -18.76
C GLU A 463 21.28 13.25 -20.10
N THR A 464 20.54 14.03 -20.90
CA THR A 464 21.09 14.55 -22.15
C THR A 464 22.20 15.59 -22.00
N GLU A 465 22.32 16.21 -20.83
CA GLU A 465 23.40 17.16 -20.51
C GLU A 465 24.65 16.47 -19.94
N LYS A 466 24.65 15.13 -19.87
CA LYS A 466 25.80 14.32 -19.45
C LYS A 466 26.45 13.67 -20.67
N TYR A 467 27.71 13.97 -20.88
CA TYR A 467 28.45 13.56 -22.08
C TYR A 467 29.43 12.44 -21.73
N LEU A 468 29.40 11.35 -22.50
CA LEU A 468 30.34 10.26 -22.31
C LEU A 468 31.65 10.54 -23.06
N ILE A 469 32.76 10.51 -22.33
CA ILE A 469 34.10 10.91 -22.80
C ILE A 469 35.15 9.89 -22.38
N SER A 470 36.30 9.89 -23.06
CA SER A 470 37.55 9.29 -22.55
C SER A 470 38.48 10.37 -22.03
N LEU A 471 39.35 9.99 -21.10
CA LEU A 471 40.30 10.87 -20.44
C LEU A 471 41.72 10.35 -20.62
N ASP A 472 42.65 11.23 -20.99
CA ASP A 472 44.07 10.91 -20.98
C ASP A 472 44.82 11.92 -20.11
N ARG A 473 45.69 11.42 -19.21
CA ARG A 473 46.50 12.27 -18.35
C ARG A 473 47.60 12.93 -19.17
N ILE A 474 47.79 14.24 -19.00
CA ILE A 474 48.93 14.95 -19.56
C ILE A 474 50.09 14.82 -18.55
N GLU A 475 51.22 14.27 -19.00
CA GLU A 475 52.42 14.15 -18.17
C GLU A 475 53.09 15.51 -17.94
N ASP A 476 53.66 15.71 -16.74
CA ASP A 476 54.31 16.94 -16.30
C ASP A 476 55.45 17.39 -17.23
N ASP A 477 56.11 16.45 -17.91
CA ASP A 477 57.18 16.73 -18.87
C ASP A 477 56.64 17.29 -20.21
N GLN A 478 55.44 16.89 -20.63
CA GLN A 478 54.77 17.41 -21.84
C GLN A 478 54.15 18.80 -21.62
N LEU A 479 53.99 19.22 -20.36
CA LEU A 479 53.42 20.52 -19.99
C LEU A 479 54.43 21.68 -20.14
N LYS A 480 55.74 21.40 -20.08
CA LYS A 480 56.81 22.42 -20.13
C LYS A 480 57.25 22.86 -21.53
N GLU A 481 57.03 22.04 -22.56
CA GLU A 481 57.64 22.27 -23.88
C GLU A 481 56.72 22.82 -24.99
N GLY A 482 55.39 22.96 -24.82
CA GLY A 482 54.59 23.21 -26.05
C GLY A 482 53.18 23.76 -26.02
N LYS A 483 52.61 24.28 -24.92
CA LYS A 483 51.15 24.60 -24.92
C LYS A 483 50.71 25.99 -24.48
N GLY A 484 51.61 26.97 -24.25
CA GLY A 484 51.23 28.39 -24.10
C GLY A 484 50.20 28.72 -23.00
N LEU A 485 49.94 27.78 -22.08
CA LEU A 485 48.99 27.91 -20.97
C LEU A 485 49.78 28.18 -19.69
N ILE A 486 49.31 29.13 -18.88
CA ILE A 486 49.85 29.37 -17.54
C ILE A 486 49.24 28.29 -16.64
N LEU A 487 50.07 27.32 -16.25
CA LEU A 487 49.66 26.15 -15.48
C LEU A 487 50.19 26.27 -14.05
N ASP A 488 49.44 25.75 -13.07
CA ASP A 488 49.75 25.83 -11.64
C ASP A 488 50.43 24.52 -11.19
N ASP A 489 51.56 24.62 -10.48
CA ASP A 489 52.45 23.50 -10.11
C ASP A 489 51.83 22.50 -9.10
N GLY A 490 50.54 22.66 -8.76
CA GLY A 490 49.79 21.82 -7.81
C GLY A 490 48.55 21.12 -8.38
N LEU A 491 48.30 21.20 -9.69
CA LEU A 491 47.11 20.63 -10.35
C LEU A 491 47.48 19.48 -11.31
N PHE A 492 46.54 18.57 -11.52
CA PHE A 492 46.65 17.47 -12.49
C PHE A 492 45.86 17.81 -13.75
N TYR A 493 46.44 17.59 -14.93
CA TYR A 493 45.85 17.98 -16.21
C TYR A 493 45.46 16.78 -17.07
N TYR A 494 44.32 16.88 -17.75
CA TYR A 494 43.75 15.82 -18.58
C TYR A 494 43.25 16.38 -19.92
N THR A 495 43.41 15.60 -20.98
CA THR A 495 42.74 15.82 -22.27
C THR A 495 41.47 14.99 -22.36
N LEU A 496 40.42 15.60 -22.90
CA LEU A 496 39.11 14.97 -23.06
C LEU A 496 38.81 14.70 -24.53
N GLU A 497 38.39 13.47 -24.83
CA GLU A 497 37.87 13.11 -26.15
C GLU A 497 36.42 12.67 -26.06
N TYR A 498 35.56 13.30 -26.87
CA TYR A 498 34.16 12.91 -26.97
C TYR A 498 34.00 11.67 -27.87
N LYS A 499 33.57 10.55 -27.28
CA LYS A 499 33.37 9.30 -28.03
C LYS A 499 31.96 9.23 -28.61
N LYS A 500 31.81 9.66 -29.88
CA LYS A 500 30.51 9.71 -30.58
C LYS A 500 29.74 8.39 -30.57
N GLU A 501 30.44 7.28 -30.82
CA GLU A 501 29.86 5.93 -30.93
C GLU A 501 29.35 5.38 -29.59
N ASN A 502 29.83 5.91 -28.45
CA ASN A 502 29.45 5.44 -27.13
C ASN A 502 28.32 6.27 -26.49
N ASN A 503 27.82 7.30 -27.18
CA ASN A 503 26.76 8.20 -26.69
C ASN A 503 25.36 7.85 -27.24
N ASP A 504 25.13 6.61 -27.70
CA ASP A 504 23.87 6.17 -28.33
C ASP A 504 22.61 6.47 -27.52
N ILE A 505 22.67 6.30 -26.20
CA ILE A 505 21.53 6.62 -25.31
C ILE A 505 21.22 8.12 -25.35
N ASN A 506 22.25 8.97 -25.27
CA ASN A 506 22.08 10.41 -25.31
C ASN A 506 21.60 10.88 -26.70
N ASN A 507 22.06 10.23 -27.77
CA ASN A 507 21.55 10.47 -29.14
C ASN A 507 20.05 10.17 -29.24
N LYS A 508 19.62 8.97 -28.82
CA LYS A 508 18.19 8.58 -28.81
C LYS A 508 17.31 9.51 -27.98
N LEU A 509 17.79 9.92 -26.80
CA LEU A 509 17.08 10.87 -25.95
C LEU A 509 16.98 12.25 -26.61
N SER A 510 18.05 12.71 -27.26
CA SER A 510 18.06 13.99 -27.97
C SER A 510 17.05 14.00 -29.11
N ASP A 511 17.00 12.94 -29.90
CA ASP A 511 16.03 12.79 -30.99
C ASP A 511 14.60 12.79 -30.46
N SER A 512 14.35 12.02 -29.39
CA SER A 512 13.03 11.92 -28.75
C SER A 512 12.55 13.25 -28.17
N LEU A 513 13.47 14.07 -27.66
CA LEU A 513 13.20 15.40 -27.09
C LEU A 513 13.29 16.53 -28.13
N SER A 514 13.55 16.21 -29.41
CA SER A 514 13.78 17.20 -30.48
C SER A 514 14.90 18.22 -30.16
N LEU A 515 15.97 17.75 -29.51
CA LEU A 515 17.15 18.53 -29.16
C LEU A 515 18.23 18.40 -30.24
N ARG A 516 19.20 19.32 -30.23
CA ARG A 516 20.42 19.20 -31.06
C ARG A 516 21.22 17.98 -30.63
N GLN A 517 21.97 17.40 -31.58
CA GLN A 517 22.81 16.24 -31.31
C GLN A 517 23.79 16.51 -30.15
N PRO A 518 24.02 15.51 -29.26
CA PRO A 518 24.85 15.68 -28.06
C PRO A 518 26.24 16.26 -28.34
N PHE A 519 26.90 15.82 -29.41
CA PHE A 519 28.22 16.33 -29.79
C PHE A 519 28.22 17.85 -30.07
N ASP A 520 27.18 18.37 -30.72
CA ASP A 520 27.09 19.79 -31.05
C ASP A 520 26.79 20.63 -29.80
N ARG A 521 26.03 20.08 -28.85
CA ARG A 521 25.80 20.72 -27.55
C ARG A 521 27.06 20.72 -26.69
N PHE A 522 27.78 19.60 -26.65
CA PHE A 522 29.09 19.51 -25.99
C PHE A 522 30.05 20.59 -26.50
N LYS A 523 30.20 20.73 -27.83
CA LYS A 523 31.04 21.77 -28.44
C LYS A 523 30.59 23.20 -28.11
N GLN A 524 29.28 23.45 -28.03
CA GLN A 524 28.75 24.77 -27.70
C GLN A 524 29.18 25.26 -26.32
N HIS A 525 29.38 24.37 -25.34
CA HIS A 525 29.88 24.77 -24.02
C HIS A 525 31.25 25.45 -24.06
N PHE A 526 32.07 25.15 -25.06
CA PHE A 526 33.41 25.73 -25.20
C PHE A 526 33.49 26.84 -26.24
N SER A 527 32.51 26.89 -27.17
CA SER A 527 32.51 27.84 -28.30
C SER A 527 31.64 29.07 -28.05
N ASP A 528 30.63 28.97 -27.19
CA ASP A 528 29.68 30.04 -26.87
C ASP A 528 30.05 30.71 -25.54
N PRO A 529 30.46 32.00 -25.54
CA PRO A 529 30.82 32.72 -24.30
C PRO A 529 29.71 32.76 -23.25
N SER A 530 28.44 32.63 -23.66
CA SER A 530 27.29 32.64 -22.75
C SER A 530 27.10 31.31 -22.01
N LYS A 531 27.70 30.22 -22.50
CA LYS A 531 27.60 28.86 -21.94
C LYS A 531 28.93 28.34 -21.38
N LEU A 532 30.00 29.12 -21.55
CA LEU A 532 31.32 28.79 -21.04
C LEU A 532 31.28 28.79 -19.51
N THR A 533 31.61 27.64 -18.94
CA THR A 533 31.78 27.48 -17.50
C THR A 533 33.13 26.86 -17.24
N ASP A 534 33.82 27.38 -16.24
CA ASP A 534 35.10 26.83 -15.83
C ASP A 534 34.89 25.61 -14.94
N LYS A 535 33.70 25.37 -14.39
CA LYS A 535 33.47 24.33 -13.38
C LYS A 535 32.67 23.16 -13.93
N TRP A 536 33.25 21.97 -13.82
CA TRP A 536 32.69 20.73 -14.34
C TRP A 536 32.80 19.61 -13.33
N VAL A 537 32.00 18.58 -13.55
CA VAL A 537 31.98 17.36 -12.74
C VAL A 537 32.23 16.17 -13.65
N ILE A 538 33.16 15.32 -13.24
CA ILE A 538 33.45 14.03 -13.86
C ILE A 538 32.87 12.93 -12.97
N GLU A 539 32.01 12.09 -13.55
CA GLU A 539 31.29 11.01 -12.88
C GLU A 539 31.67 9.66 -13.49
N THR A 540 32.06 8.70 -12.64
CA THR A 540 32.43 7.34 -13.08
C THR A 540 31.21 6.54 -13.50
N THR A 541 31.32 5.72 -14.56
CA THR A 541 30.19 4.91 -15.05
C THR A 541 29.94 3.65 -14.22
N THR A 542 30.95 3.14 -13.52
CA THR A 542 30.81 1.99 -12.62
C THR A 542 30.39 2.45 -11.22
N LYS A 543 29.18 2.09 -10.78
CA LYS A 543 28.75 2.30 -9.39
C LYS A 543 29.49 1.32 -8.46
N SER A 544 30.26 1.84 -7.51
CA SER A 544 30.79 1.04 -6.41
C SER A 544 29.63 0.43 -5.60
N ARG A 545 29.66 -0.88 -5.33
CA ARG A 545 28.65 -1.62 -4.54
C ARG A 545 28.46 -1.12 -3.09
N ARG A 546 29.20 -0.10 -2.64
CA ARG A 546 29.09 0.54 -1.32
C ARG A 546 28.70 2.01 -1.49
N SER A 547 27.46 2.27 -1.88
CA SER A 547 26.96 3.62 -2.18
C SER A 547 26.46 4.37 -0.94
N THR A 548 27.39 5.03 -0.24
CA THR A 548 27.09 6.24 0.58
C THR A 548 28.19 7.31 0.48
N ASP A 549 29.30 7.05 -0.23
CA ASP A 549 30.46 7.95 -0.24
C ASP A 549 30.51 8.82 -1.52
N LYS A 550 30.88 10.09 -1.35
CA LYS A 550 31.20 11.14 -2.35
C LYS A 550 32.33 10.79 -3.34
N LYS A 551 32.68 9.51 -3.54
CA LYS A 551 33.87 9.09 -4.31
C LYS A 551 33.64 8.94 -5.82
N ASP A 552 32.39 9.00 -6.27
CA ASP A 552 32.00 8.76 -7.67
C ASP A 552 31.91 10.05 -8.52
N LYS A 553 32.05 11.23 -7.88
CA LYS A 553 32.02 12.55 -8.54
C LYS A 553 33.29 13.34 -8.22
N LEU A 554 33.93 13.86 -9.25
CA LEU A 554 35.21 14.57 -9.16
C LEU A 554 35.07 15.95 -9.80
N ASP A 555 35.46 17.00 -9.06
CA ASP A 555 35.47 18.37 -9.56
C ASP A 555 36.62 18.56 -10.55
N ALA A 556 36.32 19.14 -11.71
CA ALA A 556 37.28 19.49 -12.74
C ALA A 556 37.07 20.95 -13.18
N GLU A 557 38.16 21.59 -13.60
CA GLU A 557 38.14 22.96 -14.10
C GLU A 557 38.59 23.03 -15.56
N TYR A 558 37.85 23.71 -16.43
CA TYR A 558 38.24 23.90 -17.83
C TYR A 558 39.36 24.93 -17.92
N VAL A 559 40.46 24.55 -18.58
CA VAL A 559 41.70 25.36 -18.65
C VAL A 559 41.84 26.01 -20.02
N GLY A 560 41.42 25.31 -21.08
CA GLY A 560 41.53 25.81 -22.44
C GLY A 560 41.53 24.69 -23.47
N GLN A 561 41.79 25.05 -24.72
CA GLN A 561 41.85 24.13 -25.85
C GLN A 561 43.28 24.05 -26.37
N SER A 562 43.77 22.83 -26.63
CA SER A 562 45.08 22.59 -27.21
C SER A 562 45.12 22.99 -28.71
N PRO A 563 46.32 23.17 -29.31
CA PRO A 563 46.45 23.40 -30.76
C PRO A 563 45.85 22.29 -31.63
N ASN A 564 45.73 21.07 -31.08
CA ASN A 564 45.11 19.91 -31.74
C ASN A 564 43.59 19.84 -31.54
N LEU A 565 42.98 20.89 -30.97
CA LEU A 565 41.55 21.01 -30.65
C LEU A 565 41.05 20.14 -29.49
N ASP A 566 41.96 19.47 -28.75
CA ASP A 566 41.59 18.74 -27.53
C ASP A 566 41.28 19.70 -26.38
N TYR A 567 40.21 19.44 -25.63
CA TYR A 567 39.83 20.23 -24.45
C TYR A 567 40.64 19.80 -23.23
N ILE A 568 41.23 20.76 -22.51
CA ILE A 568 42.10 20.52 -21.37
C ILE A 568 41.39 20.91 -20.07
N PHE A 569 41.45 20.00 -19.10
CA PHE A 569 40.85 20.16 -17.79
C PHE A 569 41.88 19.94 -16.68
N SER A 570 41.73 20.65 -15.57
CA SER A 570 42.55 20.50 -14.37
C SER A 570 41.76 19.99 -13.17
N THR A 571 42.40 19.20 -12.31
CA THR A 571 41.82 18.72 -11.04
C THR A 571 42.82 18.92 -9.90
N LYS A 572 42.29 19.04 -8.66
CA LYS A 572 43.13 19.17 -7.44
C LYS A 572 43.68 17.83 -6.93
N GLN A 573 43.09 16.72 -7.38
CA GLN A 573 43.48 15.37 -7.00
C GLN A 573 43.57 14.50 -8.25
N PRO A 574 44.52 13.55 -8.30
CA PRO A 574 44.68 12.71 -9.47
C PRO A 574 43.47 11.79 -9.62
N LEU A 575 42.85 11.83 -10.81
CA LEU A 575 41.68 11.02 -11.17
C LEU A 575 41.96 9.51 -11.14
N GLU A 576 43.23 9.11 -11.30
CA GLU A 576 43.77 7.75 -11.20
C GLU A 576 43.49 7.07 -9.86
N ARG A 577 43.19 7.85 -8.80
CA ARG A 577 42.80 7.28 -7.50
C ARG A 577 41.40 6.69 -7.52
N SER A 578 40.54 7.17 -8.42
CA SER A 578 39.14 6.76 -8.55
C SER A 578 38.86 5.98 -9.83
N ILE A 579 39.64 6.21 -10.89
CA ILE A 579 39.50 5.58 -12.21
C ILE A 579 40.71 4.67 -12.44
N SER A 580 40.47 3.37 -12.57
CA SER A 580 41.56 2.39 -12.58
C SER A 580 42.34 2.37 -13.91
N ASN A 581 41.65 2.64 -15.02
CA ASN A 581 42.28 2.71 -16.34
C ASN A 581 41.71 3.88 -17.16
N LEU A 582 42.31 5.08 -17.01
CA LEU A 582 41.83 6.33 -17.62
C LEU A 582 41.62 6.23 -19.14
N SER A 583 42.53 5.56 -19.86
CA SER A 583 42.52 5.48 -21.32
C SER A 583 41.46 4.52 -21.90
N GLU A 584 40.97 3.57 -21.10
CA GLU A 584 39.99 2.58 -21.53
C GLU A 584 38.59 2.81 -20.93
N GLU A 585 38.52 3.46 -19.76
CA GLU A 585 37.27 3.65 -19.03
C GLU A 585 36.56 4.94 -19.48
N LEU A 586 35.29 4.79 -19.87
CA LEU A 586 34.44 5.92 -20.23
C LEU A 586 33.83 6.54 -18.99
N VAL A 587 33.89 7.87 -18.92
CA VAL A 587 33.31 8.66 -17.83
C VAL A 587 32.30 9.66 -18.35
N ARG A 588 31.41 10.11 -17.47
CA ARG A 588 30.44 11.15 -17.78
C ARG A 588 30.98 12.50 -17.34
N ILE A 589 30.86 13.51 -18.18
CA ILE A 589 31.18 14.89 -17.84
C ILE A 589 29.98 15.80 -18.04
N TYR A 590 29.78 16.75 -17.12
CA TYR A 590 28.73 17.77 -17.20
C TYR A 590 29.11 19.06 -16.44
N PRO A 591 28.50 20.21 -16.79
CA PRO A 591 28.67 21.47 -16.06
C PRO A 591 28.28 21.35 -14.58
N LYS A 592 29.04 21.95 -13.67
CA LYS A 592 28.77 21.86 -12.22
C LYS A 592 27.40 22.43 -11.82
N ASP A 593 26.89 23.42 -12.54
CA ASP A 593 25.56 23.98 -12.29
C ASP A 593 24.43 22.95 -12.49
N HIS A 594 24.70 21.86 -13.21
CA HIS A 594 23.77 20.76 -13.41
C HIS A 594 23.47 19.95 -12.13
N ASP A 595 24.35 20.01 -11.12
CA ASP A 595 24.09 19.34 -9.83
C ASP A 595 22.81 19.86 -9.17
N GLY A 596 22.44 21.13 -9.38
CA GLY A 596 21.17 21.69 -8.91
C GLY A 596 19.96 21.00 -9.54
N THR A 597 20.02 20.71 -10.84
CA THR A 597 18.99 19.97 -11.58
C THR A 597 18.89 18.53 -11.08
N ILE A 598 20.03 17.85 -10.88
CA ILE A 598 20.07 16.48 -10.34
C ILE A 598 19.41 16.45 -8.95
N ALA A 599 19.76 17.38 -8.07
CA ALA A 599 19.16 17.48 -6.73
C ALA A 599 17.65 17.75 -6.78
N GLN A 600 17.17 18.54 -7.75
CA GLN A 600 15.74 18.77 -7.95
C GLN A 600 15.02 17.51 -8.44
N ILE A 601 15.65 16.72 -9.32
CA ILE A 601 15.12 15.43 -9.79
C ILE A 601 14.98 14.46 -8.62
N GLU A 602 16.04 14.28 -7.80
CA GLU A 602 15.98 13.42 -6.61
C GLU A 602 14.89 13.85 -5.61
N ARG A 603 14.69 15.16 -5.44
CA ARG A 603 13.59 15.67 -4.61
C ARG A 603 12.23 15.32 -5.21
N ARG A 604 12.06 15.50 -6.52
CA ARG A 604 10.78 15.17 -7.21
C ARG A 604 10.49 13.68 -7.18
N GLU A 605 11.50 12.84 -7.31
CA GLU A 605 11.37 11.39 -7.13
C GLU A 605 10.80 11.06 -5.75
N ARG A 606 11.40 11.60 -4.68
CA ARG A 606 10.90 11.42 -3.30
C ARG A 606 9.47 11.95 -3.12
N ILE A 607 9.17 13.11 -3.70
CA ILE A 607 7.83 13.71 -3.66
C ILE A 607 6.82 12.82 -4.39
N PHE A 608 7.18 12.25 -5.54
CA PHE A 608 6.29 11.36 -6.30
C PHE A 608 6.00 10.08 -5.52
N TYR A 609 7.02 9.46 -4.92
CA TYR A 609 6.82 8.31 -4.03
C TYR A 609 5.98 8.64 -2.80
N PHE A 610 6.18 9.84 -2.22
CA PHE A 610 5.33 10.31 -1.15
C PHE A 610 3.89 10.46 -1.61
N LEU A 611 3.66 11.07 -2.78
CA LEU A 611 2.34 11.30 -3.38
C LEU A 611 1.58 10.00 -3.60
N LEU A 612 2.22 8.92 -4.08
CA LEU A 612 1.57 7.61 -4.25
C LEU A 612 0.90 7.12 -2.95
N ASN A 613 1.46 7.48 -1.80
CA ASN A 613 0.87 7.13 -0.52
C ASN A 613 -0.21 8.14 -0.05
N GLN A 614 -0.77 8.98 -0.93
CA GLN A 614 -1.68 10.07 -0.57
C GLN A 614 -2.98 10.02 -1.38
N SER A 615 -3.90 9.10 -1.06
CA SER A 615 -5.15 8.91 -1.85
C SER A 615 -5.97 10.18 -1.95
N SER A 616 -6.21 10.87 -0.84
CA SER A 616 -7.03 12.08 -0.79
C SER A 616 -6.44 13.22 -1.62
N LEU A 617 -5.10 13.38 -1.60
CA LEU A 617 -4.42 14.37 -2.41
C LEU A 617 -4.46 14.02 -3.89
N ILE A 618 -4.22 12.76 -4.25
CA ILE A 618 -4.29 12.30 -5.65
C ILE A 618 -5.71 12.48 -6.19
N SER A 619 -6.72 12.06 -5.43
CA SER A 619 -8.14 12.28 -5.75
C SER A 619 -8.44 13.76 -5.97
N SER A 620 -7.98 14.64 -5.09
CA SER A 620 -8.16 16.09 -5.23
C SER A 620 -7.40 16.71 -6.40
N ILE A 621 -6.24 16.17 -6.79
CA ILE A 621 -5.48 16.67 -7.95
C ILE A 621 -6.16 16.18 -9.24
N ALA A 622 -6.60 14.93 -9.27
CA ALA A 622 -7.28 14.31 -10.40
C ALA A 622 -8.67 14.91 -10.63
N ASP A 623 -9.38 15.25 -9.56
CA ASP A 623 -10.70 15.86 -9.60
C ASP A 623 -10.84 16.97 -8.53
N PRO A 624 -10.50 18.21 -8.88
CA PRO A 624 -10.59 19.35 -7.96
C PRO A 624 -12.00 19.65 -7.47
N SER A 625 -13.04 19.09 -8.10
CA SER A 625 -14.45 19.34 -7.75
C SER A 625 -14.96 18.48 -6.60
N LYS A 626 -14.24 17.42 -6.20
CA LYS A 626 -14.58 16.53 -5.08
C LYS A 626 -14.19 17.08 -3.69
N LYS A 627 -14.03 18.39 -3.54
CA LYS A 627 -13.65 19.02 -2.25
C LYS A 627 -14.83 19.41 -1.40
#